data_AF-A0A1S3H8Z2-F1
#
_entry.id   AF-A0A1S3H8Z2-F1
#
_cell.length_a   1.000
_cell.length_b   1.000
_cell.length_c   1.000
_cell.angle_alpha   90.00
_cell.angle_beta   90.00
_cell.angle_gamma   90.00
#
_symmetry.space_group_name_H-M   'P 1'
#
loop_
_entity.id
_entity.type
_entity.pdbx_description
1 polymer ?
#
loop_
_entity_poly.entity_id
_entity_poly.type
_entity_poly.pdbx_seq_one_letter_code
_entity_poly.pdbx_strand_id
1 'polypeptide(L)'
;MAWWEGNIKGQRLLDIGTGPSLINLISASRCFEEIYLSDFSTANRNALKKWQKKEERETWSWESFFRHVAKLEGNEDSWNSLQDEFRDKTKAVYFCDVNNANPLSPVDTAPFDTITTSYCLETACQNEGEYRQAMKNVASLLKPRGYFIMLAGLKETYYLVGGNNWRTLPLQEEQYRDALQKADLEVVSWHPIKRQENVLDIESDYVGCFIVVARKKNGP
;
A
#
# COMPACT_ATOMS: atom_id res chain seq x y z
N MET A 1 5.29 4.21 -11.42
CA MET A 1 5.05 2.82 -11.84
C MET A 1 3.66 2.75 -12.47
N ALA A 2 3.58 2.37 -13.74
CA ALA A 2 2.32 2.22 -14.46
C ALA A 2 1.76 0.81 -14.19
N TRP A 3 0.45 0.70 -14.00
CA TRP A 3 -0.27 -0.56 -13.82
C TRP A 3 -0.40 -1.27 -15.17
N TRP A 4 0.73 -1.69 -15.75
CA TRP A 4 0.76 -2.50 -16.96
C TRP A 4 0.37 -3.92 -16.54
N GLU A 5 -0.86 -4.39 -16.76
CA GLU A 5 -1.52 -4.64 -18.05
C GLU A 5 -2.98 -4.15 -18.12
N GLY A 6 -3.37 -3.04 -17.46
CA GLY A 6 -4.73 -2.47 -17.60
C GLY A 6 -5.90 -3.37 -17.16
N ASN A 7 -5.61 -4.51 -16.52
CA ASN A 7 -6.60 -5.53 -16.17
C ASN A 7 -7.10 -5.42 -14.72
N ILE A 8 -6.41 -4.66 -13.87
CA ILE A 8 -6.80 -4.48 -12.46
C ILE A 8 -7.51 -3.14 -12.34
N LYS A 9 -8.84 -3.20 -12.27
CA LYS A 9 -9.76 -2.07 -12.06
C LYS A 9 -10.92 -2.54 -11.21
N GLY A 10 -11.59 -1.61 -10.55
CA GLY A 10 -12.72 -1.94 -9.70
C GLY A 10 -13.42 -0.70 -9.18
N GLN A 11 -14.43 -0.91 -8.34
CA GLN A 11 -15.12 0.22 -7.72
C GLN A 11 -14.35 0.68 -6.48
N ARG A 12 -13.98 -0.26 -5.59
CA ARG A 12 -13.49 0.03 -4.25
C ARG A 12 -12.07 -0.49 -4.04
N LEU A 13 -11.12 0.43 -3.83
CA LEU A 13 -9.75 0.14 -3.42
C LEU A 13 -9.53 0.58 -1.97
N LEU A 14 -8.95 -0.31 -1.16
CA LEU A 14 -8.44 0.03 0.16
C LEU A 14 -6.91 -0.06 0.17
N ASP A 15 -6.26 0.98 0.65
CA ASP A 15 -4.84 0.95 0.95
C ASP A 15 -4.62 0.76 2.46
N ILE A 16 -3.89 -0.30 2.82
CA ILE A 16 -3.56 -0.68 4.20
C ILE A 16 -2.17 -0.17 4.54
N GLY A 17 -2.10 0.69 5.57
CA GLY A 17 -0.86 1.29 6.02
C GLY A 17 -0.32 2.30 5.03
N THR A 18 -1.19 3.20 4.56
CA THR A 18 -0.85 4.27 3.61
C THR A 18 0.31 5.14 4.11
N GLY A 19 0.48 5.25 5.43
CA GLY A 19 1.39 6.22 6.00
C GLY A 19 1.01 7.63 5.56
N PRO A 20 1.97 8.55 5.47
CA PRO A 20 1.75 9.86 4.88
C PRO A 20 1.98 9.87 3.35
N SER A 21 2.24 8.72 2.70
CA SER A 21 2.72 8.63 1.31
C SER A 21 1.64 8.17 0.32
N LEU A 22 1.49 8.89 -0.79
CA LEU A 22 0.44 8.61 -1.80
C LEU A 22 0.99 8.01 -3.10
N ILE A 23 2.32 7.86 -3.24
CA ILE A 23 3.01 7.56 -4.50
C ILE A 23 2.45 6.29 -5.16
N ASN A 24 2.20 5.25 -4.37
CA ASN A 24 1.76 3.95 -4.87
C ASN A 24 0.31 3.96 -5.36
N LEU A 25 -0.45 5.01 -5.04
CA LEU A 25 -1.88 5.14 -5.34
C LEU A 25 -2.17 6.14 -6.46
N ILE A 26 -1.19 6.95 -6.88
CA ILE A 26 -1.40 7.95 -7.95
C ILE A 26 -1.91 7.26 -9.21
N SER A 27 -1.18 6.26 -9.71
CA SER A 27 -1.60 5.52 -10.90
C SER A 27 -2.85 4.64 -10.61
N ALA A 28 -3.03 4.17 -9.37
CA ALA A 28 -4.22 3.40 -8.99
C ALA A 28 -5.50 4.24 -9.10
N SER A 29 -5.42 5.54 -8.82
CA SER A 29 -6.57 6.44 -8.85
C SER A 29 -7.23 6.60 -10.22
N ARG A 30 -6.52 6.21 -11.29
CA ARG A 30 -7.06 6.11 -12.66
C ARG A 30 -8.00 4.91 -12.83
N CYS A 31 -7.82 3.85 -12.06
CA CYS A 31 -8.46 2.54 -12.25
C CYS A 31 -9.61 2.26 -11.28
N PHE A 32 -9.79 3.11 -10.27
CA PHE A 32 -10.79 2.94 -9.22
C PHE A 32 -11.63 4.21 -9.04
N GLU A 33 -12.89 4.05 -8.63
CA GLU A 33 -13.83 5.16 -8.40
C GLU A 33 -13.89 5.59 -6.93
N GLU A 34 -13.62 4.65 -6.02
CA GLU A 34 -13.64 4.86 -4.57
C GLU A 34 -12.34 4.36 -3.97
N ILE A 35 -11.58 5.28 -3.38
CA ILE A 35 -10.30 4.99 -2.73
C ILE A 35 -10.43 5.25 -1.24
N TYR A 36 -10.01 4.28 -0.45
CA TYR A 36 -10.03 4.32 0.99
C TYR A 36 -8.60 4.21 1.48
N LEU A 37 -8.17 5.20 2.25
CA LEU A 37 -6.84 5.23 2.82
C LEU A 37 -6.92 4.79 4.28
N SER A 38 -5.86 4.18 4.80
CA SER A 38 -5.86 3.78 6.20
C SER A 38 -4.48 3.71 6.80
N ASP A 39 -4.37 4.07 8.08
CA ASP A 39 -3.09 4.00 8.79
C ASP A 39 -3.30 3.89 10.30
N PHE A 40 -2.35 3.27 11.00
CA PHE A 40 -2.37 3.16 12.46
C PHE A 40 -2.06 4.50 13.15
N SER A 41 -1.15 5.30 12.59
CA SER A 41 -0.70 6.56 13.19
C SER A 41 -1.68 7.70 12.94
N THR A 42 -2.11 8.35 14.02
CA THR A 42 -2.95 9.55 13.94
C THR A 42 -2.27 10.68 13.16
N ALA A 43 -0.94 10.81 13.25
CA ALA A 43 -0.20 11.84 12.54
C ALA A 43 -0.26 11.63 11.01
N ASN A 44 -0.06 10.39 10.56
CA ASN A 44 -0.15 10.02 9.15
C ASN A 44 -1.56 10.28 8.60
N ARG A 45 -2.60 9.81 9.31
CA ARG A 45 -3.99 10.06 8.92
C ARG A 45 -4.32 11.56 8.85
N ASN A 46 -3.78 12.36 9.75
CA ASN A 46 -3.99 13.81 9.72
C ASN A 46 -3.31 14.44 8.50
N ALA A 47 -2.11 13.99 8.11
CA ALA A 47 -1.44 14.44 6.89
C ALA A 47 -2.28 14.12 5.64
N LEU A 48 -2.79 12.88 5.53
CA LEU A 48 -3.66 12.45 4.43
C LEU A 48 -4.95 13.28 4.35
N LYS A 49 -5.61 13.52 5.49
CA LYS A 49 -6.83 14.34 5.56
C LYS A 49 -6.58 15.78 5.16
N LYS A 50 -5.45 16.37 5.55
CA LYS A 50 -5.08 17.72 5.12
C LYS A 50 -4.86 17.76 3.62
N TRP A 51 -4.10 16.82 3.07
CA TRP A 51 -3.88 16.73 1.62
C TRP A 51 -5.20 16.57 0.84
N GLN A 52 -6.12 15.72 1.33
CA GLN A 52 -7.43 15.53 0.72
C GLN A 52 -8.24 16.84 0.67
N LYS A 53 -8.17 17.64 1.74
CA LYS A 53 -8.88 18.92 1.88
C LYS A 53 -8.17 20.12 1.22
N LYS A 54 -7.03 19.91 0.56
CA LYS A 54 -6.17 20.99 0.05
C LYS A 54 -5.65 21.93 1.17
N GLU A 55 -5.41 21.38 2.36
CA GLU A 55 -4.97 22.07 3.59
C GLU A 55 -3.50 21.81 3.94
N GLU A 56 -2.72 21.20 3.04
CA GLU A 56 -1.33 20.80 3.28
C GLU A 56 -0.36 21.98 3.54
N ARG A 57 -0.71 23.22 3.17
CA ARG A 57 0.13 24.44 3.30
C ARG A 57 1.59 24.20 2.85
N GLU A 58 2.51 25.08 3.20
CA GLU A 58 3.95 25.04 2.81
C GLU A 58 4.74 23.83 3.34
N THR A 59 4.10 22.74 3.79
CA THR A 59 4.78 21.64 4.49
C THR A 59 5.28 20.52 3.56
N TRP A 60 4.50 20.15 2.53
CA TRP A 60 4.89 19.14 1.53
C TRP A 60 4.02 19.25 0.28
N SER A 61 4.62 19.11 -0.91
CA SER A 61 3.88 19.05 -2.18
C SER A 61 4.10 17.71 -2.87
N TRP A 62 3.01 17.08 -3.30
CA TRP A 62 3.02 15.86 -4.11
C TRP A 62 3.16 16.14 -5.62
N GLU A 63 3.18 17.40 -6.05
CA GLU A 63 3.14 17.81 -7.47
C GLU A 63 4.20 17.10 -8.33
N SER A 64 5.45 17.02 -7.87
CA SER A 64 6.52 16.38 -8.63
C SER A 64 6.24 14.90 -8.93
N PHE A 65 5.60 14.19 -8.00
CA PHE A 65 5.19 12.80 -8.17
C PHE A 65 4.01 12.67 -9.12
N PHE A 66 3.01 13.54 -9.00
CA PHE A 66 1.88 13.56 -9.94
C PHE A 66 2.33 13.87 -11.37
N ARG A 67 3.21 14.87 -11.55
CA ARG A 67 3.82 15.18 -12.85
C ARG A 67 4.59 13.99 -13.40
N HIS A 68 5.42 13.36 -12.56
CA HIS A 68 6.21 12.21 -12.98
C HIS A 68 5.33 11.04 -13.41
N VAL A 69 4.30 10.70 -12.64
CA VAL A 69 3.36 9.62 -13.00
C VAL A 69 2.57 9.98 -14.26
N ALA A 70 2.03 11.20 -14.34
CA ALA A 70 1.31 11.67 -15.53
C ALA A 70 2.18 11.60 -16.80
N LYS A 71 3.48 11.95 -16.68
CA LYS A 71 4.45 11.80 -17.76
C LYS A 71 4.68 10.34 -18.16
N LEU A 72 4.85 9.44 -17.18
CA LEU A 72 4.98 8.00 -17.45
C LEU A 72 3.72 7.42 -18.10
N GLU A 73 2.54 7.99 -17.83
CA GLU A 73 1.25 7.64 -18.42
C GLU A 73 0.98 8.34 -19.77
N GLY A 74 1.92 9.15 -20.26
CA GLY A 74 1.79 9.86 -21.55
C GLY A 74 0.85 11.08 -21.52
N ASN A 75 0.50 11.58 -20.33
CA ASN A 75 -0.47 12.66 -20.12
C ASN A 75 0.08 13.76 -19.18
N GLU A 76 1.34 14.16 -19.32
CA GLU A 76 2.05 15.07 -18.39
C GLU A 76 1.26 16.36 -18.08
N ASP A 77 0.60 16.96 -19.07
CA ASP A 77 -0.19 18.19 -18.91
C ASP A 77 -1.40 18.04 -17.98
N SER A 78 -1.87 16.82 -17.75
CA SER A 78 -3.06 16.51 -16.95
C SER A 78 -2.77 16.20 -15.47
N TRP A 79 -1.52 16.36 -15.02
CA TRP A 79 -1.10 15.97 -13.65
C TRP A 79 -1.95 16.62 -12.55
N ASN A 80 -2.40 17.86 -12.73
CA ASN A 80 -3.18 18.59 -11.73
C ASN A 80 -4.61 18.03 -11.65
N SER A 81 -5.22 17.73 -12.79
CA SER A 81 -6.51 17.04 -12.87
C SER A 81 -6.44 15.65 -12.22
N LEU A 82 -5.35 14.89 -12.46
CA LEU A 82 -5.13 13.60 -11.78
C LEU A 82 -5.08 13.75 -10.26
N GLN A 83 -4.42 14.80 -9.76
CA GLN A 83 -4.34 15.05 -8.33
C GLN A 83 -5.71 15.40 -7.73
N ASP A 84 -6.49 16.25 -8.39
CA ASP A 84 -7.82 16.62 -7.94
C ASP A 84 -8.82 15.45 -8.05
N GLU A 85 -8.80 14.68 -9.13
CA GLU A 85 -9.58 13.46 -9.27
C GLU A 85 -9.27 12.45 -8.17
N PHE A 86 -8.00 12.26 -7.82
CA PHE A 86 -7.62 11.37 -6.72
C PHE A 86 -8.19 11.88 -5.38
N ARG A 87 -8.13 13.18 -5.10
CA ARG A 87 -8.75 13.75 -3.89
C ARG A 87 -10.27 13.48 -3.84
N ASP A 88 -10.97 13.67 -4.95
CA ASP A 88 -12.42 13.45 -5.06
C ASP A 88 -12.82 11.97 -4.95
N LYS A 89 -11.98 11.08 -5.45
CA LYS A 89 -12.14 9.62 -5.34
C LYS A 89 -11.81 9.10 -3.94
N THR A 90 -11.04 9.84 -3.14
CA THR A 90 -10.76 9.49 -1.75
C THR A 90 -12.04 9.62 -0.93
N LYS A 91 -12.60 8.50 -0.45
CA LYS A 91 -13.89 8.48 0.27
C LYS A 91 -13.72 8.54 1.78
N ALA A 92 -12.63 7.97 2.31
CA ALA A 92 -12.33 8.04 3.74
C ALA A 92 -10.85 7.81 4.03
N VAL A 93 -10.45 8.27 5.22
CA VAL A 93 -9.15 7.97 5.84
C VAL A 93 -9.41 7.29 7.19
N TYR A 94 -9.29 5.97 7.24
CA TYR A 94 -9.62 5.14 8.40
C TYR A 94 -8.43 4.95 9.34
N PHE A 95 -8.73 4.77 10.63
CA PHE A 95 -7.80 4.06 11.52
C PHE A 95 -7.70 2.60 11.06
N CYS A 96 -6.50 2.05 11.06
CA CYS A 96 -6.29 0.64 10.78
C CYS A 96 -5.28 0.04 11.75
N ASP A 97 -5.59 -1.15 12.27
CA ASP A 97 -4.66 -2.00 13.02
C ASP A 97 -4.77 -3.43 12.51
N VAL A 98 -3.77 -3.84 11.74
CA VAL A 98 -3.74 -5.13 11.04
C VAL A 98 -3.67 -6.34 11.98
N ASN A 99 -3.33 -6.13 13.26
CA ASN A 99 -3.32 -7.18 14.27
C ASN A 99 -4.73 -7.54 14.76
N ASN A 100 -5.72 -6.68 14.50
CA ASN A 100 -7.12 -6.97 14.81
C ASN A 100 -7.77 -7.84 13.74
N ALA A 101 -8.67 -8.74 14.18
CA ALA A 101 -9.43 -9.61 13.28
C ALA A 101 -10.21 -8.84 12.22
N ASN A 102 -10.78 -7.69 12.58
CA ASN A 102 -11.21 -6.65 11.64
C ASN A 102 -10.20 -5.49 11.70
N PRO A 103 -9.33 -5.33 10.69
CA PRO A 103 -8.33 -4.26 10.69
C PRO A 103 -8.90 -2.85 10.73
N LEU A 104 -10.15 -2.64 10.31
CA LEU A 104 -10.80 -1.32 10.27
C LEU A 104 -11.76 -1.09 11.45
N SER A 105 -11.75 -1.96 12.47
CA SER A 105 -12.62 -1.83 13.64
C SER A 105 -12.58 -0.41 14.26
N PRO A 106 -13.73 0.17 14.64
CA PRO A 106 -15.08 -0.40 14.65
C PRO A 106 -15.87 -0.20 13.33
N VAL A 107 -15.22 0.21 12.24
CA VAL A 107 -15.88 0.41 10.95
C VAL A 107 -16.33 -0.95 10.39
N ASP A 108 -17.64 -1.04 10.13
CA ASP A 108 -18.21 -2.09 9.31
C ASP A 108 -18.30 -1.59 7.86
N THR A 109 -17.77 -2.36 6.93
CA THR A 109 -17.70 -2.00 5.52
C THR A 109 -17.92 -3.22 4.65
N ALA A 110 -18.59 -3.02 3.51
CA ALA A 110 -18.59 -4.05 2.48
C ALA A 110 -17.15 -4.34 2.00
N PRO A 111 -16.85 -5.56 1.54
CA PRO A 111 -15.52 -5.93 1.08
C PRO A 111 -15.06 -5.13 -0.15
N PHE A 112 -13.75 -4.98 -0.30
CA PHE A 112 -13.10 -4.21 -1.37
C PHE A 112 -12.84 -5.06 -2.61
N ASP A 113 -12.80 -4.43 -3.78
CA ASP A 113 -12.42 -5.10 -5.03
C ASP A 113 -10.90 -5.32 -5.09
N THR A 114 -10.14 -4.40 -4.49
CA THR A 114 -8.69 -4.45 -4.44
C THR A 114 -8.18 -3.92 -3.10
N ILE A 115 -7.15 -4.58 -2.56
CA ILE A 115 -6.37 -4.10 -1.43
C ILE A 115 -4.94 -3.87 -1.90
N THR A 116 -4.38 -2.71 -1.56
CA THR A 116 -2.96 -2.41 -1.69
C THR A 116 -2.33 -2.29 -0.30
N THR A 117 -1.05 -2.63 -0.19
CA THR A 117 -0.26 -2.34 1.01
C THR A 117 1.20 -2.18 0.63
N SER A 118 1.93 -1.33 1.34
CA SER A 118 3.34 -1.04 1.02
C SER A 118 4.14 -0.81 2.30
N TYR A 119 5.17 -1.62 2.53
CA TYR A 119 6.06 -1.50 3.69
C TYR A 119 5.35 -1.46 5.06
N CYS A 120 4.20 -2.14 5.19
CA CYS A 120 3.31 -2.03 6.34
C CYS A 120 3.32 -3.28 7.23
N LEU A 121 3.03 -4.46 6.68
CA LEU A 121 2.77 -5.64 7.52
C LEU A 121 4.02 -6.10 8.27
N GLU A 122 5.19 -6.03 7.63
CA GLU A 122 6.47 -6.39 8.21
C GLU A 122 6.93 -5.41 9.29
N THR A 123 6.42 -4.18 9.29
CA THR A 123 6.72 -3.17 10.31
C THR A 123 5.71 -3.20 11.46
N ALA A 124 4.51 -3.73 11.21
CA ALA A 124 3.44 -3.86 12.19
C ALA A 124 3.46 -5.15 13.03
N CYS A 125 4.25 -6.16 12.63
CA CYS A 125 4.26 -7.49 13.25
C CYS A 125 5.61 -7.83 13.90
N GLN A 126 5.59 -8.49 15.06
CA GLN A 126 6.80 -8.81 15.81
C GLN A 126 7.45 -10.13 15.40
N ASN A 127 6.71 -11.02 14.76
CA ASN A 127 7.17 -12.34 14.34
C ASN A 127 6.36 -12.86 13.14
N GLU A 128 6.81 -13.95 12.53
CA GLU A 128 6.14 -14.55 11.36
C GLU A 128 4.72 -15.03 11.64
N GLY A 129 4.41 -15.46 12.87
CA GLY A 129 3.07 -15.91 13.24
C GLY A 129 2.07 -14.76 13.19
N GLU A 130 2.43 -13.64 13.79
CA GLU A 130 1.67 -12.38 13.71
C GLU A 130 1.55 -11.89 12.27
N TYR A 131 2.65 -11.92 11.49
CA TYR A 131 2.63 -11.51 10.08
C TYR A 131 1.63 -12.34 9.26
N ARG A 132 1.64 -13.67 9.41
CA ARG A 132 0.69 -14.57 8.74
C ARG A 132 -0.76 -14.29 9.18
N GLN A 133 -0.98 -13.94 10.45
CA GLN A 133 -2.30 -13.59 10.95
C GLN A 133 -2.78 -12.23 10.43
N ALA A 134 -1.91 -11.22 10.40
CA ALA A 134 -2.21 -9.91 9.84
C ALA A 134 -2.56 -10.01 8.35
N MET A 135 -1.82 -10.82 7.57
CA MET A 135 -2.14 -11.10 6.17
C MET A 135 -3.57 -11.66 6.00
N LYS A 136 -3.99 -12.60 6.87
CA LYS A 136 -5.36 -13.14 6.88
C LYS A 136 -6.40 -12.10 7.25
N ASN A 137 -6.13 -11.31 8.28
CA ASN A 137 -7.04 -10.25 8.73
C ASN A 137 -7.27 -9.23 7.61
N VAL A 138 -6.21 -8.80 6.93
CA VAL A 138 -6.30 -7.90 5.77
C VAL A 138 -7.03 -8.56 4.60
N ALA A 139 -6.67 -9.80 4.25
CA ALA A 139 -7.34 -10.54 3.18
C ALA A 139 -8.84 -10.74 3.45
N SER A 140 -9.29 -10.74 4.71
CA SER A 140 -10.72 -10.83 5.06
C SER A 140 -11.56 -9.67 4.51
N LEU A 141 -10.95 -8.48 4.35
CA LEU A 141 -11.61 -7.29 3.81
C LEU A 141 -11.74 -7.32 2.27
N LEU A 142 -11.11 -8.28 1.60
CA LEU A 142 -11.10 -8.40 0.14
C LEU A 142 -12.24 -9.32 -0.36
N LYS A 143 -12.92 -8.93 -1.44
CA LYS A 143 -13.91 -9.78 -2.11
C LYS A 143 -13.27 -11.09 -2.60
N PRO A 144 -14.02 -12.20 -2.69
CA PRO A 144 -13.60 -13.35 -3.48
C PRO A 144 -13.17 -12.90 -4.88
N ARG A 145 -12.08 -13.45 -5.40
CA ARG A 145 -11.46 -13.07 -6.68
C ARG A 145 -10.94 -11.63 -6.78
N GLY A 146 -10.98 -10.85 -5.70
CA GLY A 146 -10.38 -9.52 -5.63
C GLY A 146 -8.87 -9.57 -5.69
N TYR A 147 -8.25 -8.43 -5.99
CA TYR A 147 -6.79 -8.31 -6.11
C TYR A 147 -6.15 -7.84 -4.80
N PHE A 148 -5.02 -8.43 -4.46
CA PHE A 148 -4.14 -7.99 -3.38
C PHE A 148 -2.79 -7.62 -3.99
N ILE A 149 -2.35 -6.40 -3.77
CA ILE A 149 -1.09 -5.90 -4.34
C ILE A 149 -0.21 -5.40 -3.21
N MET A 150 0.99 -5.94 -3.12
CA MET A 150 1.90 -5.63 -2.04
C MET A 150 3.27 -5.27 -2.57
N LEU A 151 3.84 -4.19 -2.00
CA LEU A 151 5.23 -3.82 -2.10
C LEU A 151 5.89 -4.03 -0.73
N ALA A 152 6.96 -4.82 -0.66
CA ALA A 152 7.64 -5.07 0.61
C ALA A 152 9.16 -5.24 0.44
N GLY A 153 9.89 -4.97 1.51
CA GLY A 153 11.34 -5.15 1.60
C GLY A 153 11.73 -6.60 1.87
N LEU A 154 12.89 -7.01 1.34
CA LEU A 154 13.51 -8.30 1.63
C LEU A 154 14.62 -8.13 2.66
N LYS A 155 14.61 -8.99 3.69
CA LYS A 155 15.61 -9.08 4.76
C LYS A 155 15.90 -7.75 5.48
N GLU A 156 14.98 -6.81 5.39
CA GLU A 156 15.07 -5.53 6.08
C GLU A 156 14.90 -5.77 7.59
N THR A 157 15.77 -5.21 8.41
CA THR A 157 15.68 -5.25 9.87
C THR A 157 15.28 -3.90 10.47
N TYR A 158 15.52 -2.79 9.77
CA TYR A 158 15.08 -1.47 10.21
C TYR A 158 14.91 -0.47 9.06
N TYR A 159 14.18 0.60 9.37
CA TYR A 159 14.24 1.86 8.63
C TYR A 159 14.31 3.06 9.59
N LEU A 160 14.73 4.21 9.08
CA LEU A 160 14.86 5.45 9.83
C LEU A 160 13.80 6.47 9.38
N VAL A 161 13.22 7.20 10.35
CA VAL A 161 12.35 8.36 10.08
C VAL A 161 12.71 9.49 11.04
N GLY A 162 13.27 10.56 10.51
CA GLY A 162 13.69 11.72 11.30
C GLY A 162 14.68 11.35 12.41
N GLY A 163 15.59 10.42 12.12
CA GLY A 163 16.58 9.89 13.07
C GLY A 163 16.06 8.81 14.03
N ASN A 164 14.76 8.50 14.02
CA ASN A 164 14.21 7.39 14.82
C ASN A 164 14.33 6.08 14.07
N ASN A 165 14.80 5.04 14.75
CA ASN A 165 14.89 3.70 14.21
C ASN A 165 13.59 2.93 14.46
N TRP A 166 13.03 2.39 13.38
CA TRP A 166 11.84 1.56 13.37
C TRP A 166 12.24 0.16 12.92
N ARG A 167 11.92 -0.82 13.75
CA ARG A 167 12.16 -2.24 13.45
C ARG A 167 11.25 -2.72 12.32
N THR A 168 11.80 -3.58 11.47
CA THR A 168 11.05 -4.39 10.51
C THR A 168 11.29 -5.87 10.77
N LEU A 169 10.37 -6.73 10.36
CA LEU A 169 10.53 -8.18 10.42
C LEU A 169 11.32 -8.63 9.17
N PRO A 170 12.54 -9.21 9.32
CA PRO A 170 13.41 -9.53 8.19
C PRO A 170 12.95 -10.80 7.46
N LEU A 171 11.93 -10.64 6.62
CA LEU A 171 11.35 -11.71 5.83
C LEU A 171 12.08 -11.89 4.49
N GLN A 172 12.15 -13.15 4.05
CA GLN A 172 12.61 -13.59 2.74
C GLN A 172 11.40 -13.91 1.86
N GLU A 173 11.65 -14.04 0.55
CA GLU A 173 10.60 -14.28 -0.44
C GLU A 173 9.73 -15.51 -0.11
N GLU A 174 10.32 -16.60 0.37
CA GLU A 174 9.59 -17.82 0.72
C GLU A 174 8.58 -17.59 1.84
N GLN A 175 8.93 -16.74 2.82
CA GLN A 175 8.04 -16.41 3.95
C GLN A 175 6.87 -15.52 3.49
N TYR A 176 7.11 -14.58 2.58
CA TYR A 176 6.04 -13.79 1.96
C TYR A 176 5.09 -14.66 1.14
N ARG A 177 5.63 -15.57 0.32
CA ARG A 177 4.84 -16.48 -0.52
C ARG A 177 3.99 -17.43 0.33
N ASP A 178 4.56 -17.99 1.39
CA ASP A 178 3.80 -18.81 2.34
C ASP A 178 2.67 -18.00 2.99
N ALA A 179 2.95 -16.78 3.46
CA ALA A 179 1.94 -15.95 4.13
C ALA A 179 0.76 -15.63 3.20
N LEU A 180 1.02 -15.30 1.93
CA LEU A 180 0.00 -15.10 0.89
C LEU A 180 -0.83 -16.38 0.69
N GLN A 181 -0.16 -17.53 0.52
CA GLN A 181 -0.84 -18.81 0.32
C GLN A 181 -1.73 -19.17 1.51
N LYS A 182 -1.26 -18.96 2.75
CA LYS A 182 -2.03 -19.21 3.99
C LYS A 182 -3.17 -18.23 4.21
N ALA A 183 -3.20 -17.11 3.50
CA ALA A 183 -4.28 -16.15 3.47
C ALA A 183 -5.22 -16.33 2.27
N ASP A 184 -5.13 -17.46 1.55
CA ASP A 184 -5.90 -17.74 0.34
C ASP A 184 -5.71 -16.72 -0.79
N LEU A 185 -4.52 -16.12 -0.85
CA LEU A 185 -4.08 -15.23 -1.91
C LEU A 185 -3.17 -16.01 -2.86
N GLU A 186 -3.67 -16.28 -4.07
CA GLU A 186 -2.93 -16.95 -5.13
C GLU A 186 -2.06 -15.93 -5.88
N VAL A 187 -0.75 -16.15 -5.91
CA VAL A 187 0.18 -15.25 -6.61
C VAL A 187 -0.07 -15.31 -8.11
N VAL A 188 -0.39 -14.15 -8.70
CA VAL A 188 -0.55 -13.95 -10.15
C VAL A 188 0.77 -13.55 -10.78
N SER A 189 1.48 -12.59 -10.16
CA SER A 189 2.79 -12.15 -10.63
C SER A 189 3.68 -11.70 -9.47
N TRP A 190 4.99 -11.80 -9.68
CA TRP A 190 6.02 -11.42 -8.73
C TRP A 190 7.13 -10.67 -9.45
N HIS A 191 7.35 -9.42 -9.07
CA HIS A 191 8.27 -8.49 -9.74
C HIS A 191 9.37 -8.09 -8.77
N PRO A 192 10.55 -8.74 -8.82
CA PRO A 192 11.68 -8.38 -7.97
C PRO A 192 12.32 -7.06 -8.42
N ILE A 193 12.70 -6.23 -7.45
CA ILE A 193 13.37 -4.95 -7.63
C ILE A 193 14.67 -5.00 -6.84
N LYS A 194 15.80 -4.94 -7.54
CA LYS A 194 17.12 -4.94 -6.91
C LYS A 194 17.38 -3.62 -6.21
N ARG A 195 17.94 -3.67 -5.00
CA ARG A 195 18.52 -2.48 -4.36
C ARG A 195 19.65 -1.95 -5.24
N GLN A 196 19.70 -0.63 -5.44
CA GLN A 196 20.76 -0.03 -6.21
C GLN A 196 22.04 0.04 -5.37
N GLU A 197 23.09 -0.65 -5.81
CA GLU A 197 24.37 -0.71 -5.09
C GLU A 197 25.10 0.63 -5.03
N ASN A 198 24.82 1.52 -5.99
CA ASN A 198 25.50 2.82 -6.13
C ASN A 198 24.82 3.96 -5.35
N VAL A 199 23.74 3.67 -4.60
CA VAL A 199 23.04 4.65 -3.77
C VAL A 199 23.35 4.33 -2.32
N LEU A 200 24.06 5.23 -1.64
CA LEU A 200 24.23 5.14 -0.20
C LEU A 200 22.86 5.42 0.45
N ASP A 201 22.19 4.36 0.87
CA ASP A 201 20.95 4.44 1.61
C ASP A 201 21.22 4.00 3.04
N ILE A 202 21.39 5.00 3.91
CA ILE A 202 21.61 4.83 5.34
C ILE A 202 20.30 4.70 6.13
N GLU A 203 19.17 4.90 5.45
CA GLU A 203 17.86 4.97 6.08
C GLU A 203 17.21 3.59 6.19
N SER A 204 17.75 2.55 5.53
CA SER A 204 17.28 1.16 5.68
C SER A 204 18.32 0.13 5.19
N ASP A 205 18.24 -1.10 5.69
CA ASP A 205 19.14 -2.22 5.39
C ASP A 205 18.52 -3.31 4.48
N TYR A 206 17.36 -3.06 3.86
CA TYR A 206 16.74 -3.99 2.89
C TYR A 206 17.72 -4.44 1.79
N VAL A 207 17.69 -5.69 1.36
CA VAL A 207 18.60 -6.18 0.29
C VAL A 207 18.00 -6.09 -1.11
N GLY A 208 16.72 -5.76 -1.18
CA GLY A 208 15.90 -5.65 -2.37
C GLY A 208 14.44 -5.51 -1.95
N CYS A 209 13.56 -5.25 -2.90
CA CYS A 209 12.12 -5.26 -2.67
C CYS A 209 11.42 -5.99 -3.81
N PHE A 210 10.11 -6.15 -3.70
CA PHE A 210 9.32 -6.77 -4.75
C PHE A 210 7.92 -6.19 -4.78
N ILE A 211 7.28 -6.30 -5.93
CA ILE A 211 5.84 -6.09 -6.06
C ILE A 211 5.22 -7.44 -6.36
N VAL A 212 4.23 -7.84 -5.57
CA VAL A 212 3.42 -9.01 -5.83
C VAL A 212 2.00 -8.59 -6.17
N VAL A 213 1.45 -9.20 -7.21
CA VAL A 213 0.03 -9.20 -7.49
C VAL A 213 -0.48 -10.57 -7.14
N ALA A 214 -1.45 -10.64 -6.24
CA ALA A 214 -2.13 -11.86 -5.86
C ALA A 214 -3.65 -11.70 -6.03
N ARG A 215 -4.35 -12.83 -6.11
CA ARG A 215 -5.80 -12.88 -6.26
C ARG A 215 -6.39 -13.75 -5.17
N LYS A 216 -7.40 -13.25 -4.47
CA LYS A 216 -8.11 -14.05 -3.48
C LYS A 216 -8.83 -15.21 -4.15
N LYS A 217 -8.68 -16.42 -3.60
CA LYS A 217 -9.43 -17.60 -4.07
C LYS A 217 -10.93 -17.36 -3.94
N ASN A 218 -11.71 -18.18 -4.64
CA ASN A 218 -13.14 -18.26 -4.34
C ASN A 218 -13.30 -18.65 -2.86
N GLY A 219 -14.25 -18.03 -2.17
CA GLY A 219 -14.69 -18.57 -0.88
C GLY A 219 -15.21 -20.00 -1.06
N PRO A 220 -15.36 -20.76 0.04
CA PRO A 220 -16.15 -21.98 0.00
C PRO A 220 -17.55 -21.75 -0.60
#